data_AF-A0A9D5DWG7-F1
#
_entry.id   AF-A0A9D5DWG7-F1
#
_cell.length_a   1.000
_cell.length_b   1.000
_cell.length_c   1.000
_cell.angle_alpha   90.00
_cell.angle_beta   90.00
_cell.angle_gamma   90.00
#
_symmetry.space_group_name_H-M   'P 1'
#
loop_
_entity.id
_entity.type
_entity.pdbx_description
1 polymer ?
#
loop_
_entity_poly.entity_id
_entity_poly.type
_entity_poly.pdbx_seq_one_letter_code
_entity_poly.pdbx_strand_id
1 'polypeptide(L)' 'MSGISTVKTWIGALTDISLMLVALAIVASVLVGSSLPFFGGVIANLVELVKGLGSNGLVGLIVLGIVLWLFSHRSAS' A
#
# COMPACT_ATOMS: atom_id res chain seq x y z
N MET A 1 1.97 -17.40 -24.84
CA MET A 1 1.44 -16.09 -24.37
C MET A 1 0.41 -16.21 -23.23
N SER A 2 0.23 -17.39 -22.63
CA SER A 2 -0.76 -17.64 -21.55
C SER A 2 -0.22 -17.47 -20.12
N GLY A 3 1.07 -17.72 -19.87
CA GLY A 3 1.62 -17.64 -18.51
C GLY A 3 1.70 -16.22 -17.94
N ILE A 4 2.08 -15.24 -18.77
CA ILE A 4 2.26 -13.84 -18.34
C ILE A 4 0.92 -13.21 -17.95
N SER A 5 -0.16 -13.50 -18.68
CA SER A 5 -1.50 -13.01 -18.35
C SER A 5 -2.03 -13.61 -17.06
N THR A 6 -1.84 -14.92 -16.84
CA THR A 6 -2.22 -15.58 -15.57
C THR A 6 -1.50 -14.96 -14.38
N VAL A 7 -0.18 -14.76 -14.48
CA VAL A 7 0.61 -14.13 -13.40
C VAL A 7 0.13 -12.70 -13.13
N LYS A 8 -0.15 -11.92 -14.17
CA LYS A 8 -0.70 -10.56 -14.03
C LYS A 8 -2.04 -10.57 -13.27
N THR A 9 -2.94 -11.50 -13.59
CA THR A 9 -4.23 -11.65 -12.89
C THR A 9 -4.04 -12.00 -11.41
N TRP A 10 -3.17 -12.97 -11.10
CA TRP A 10 -2.90 -13.36 -9.72
C TRP A 10 -2.29 -12.22 -8.88
N ILE A 11 -1.33 -11.48 -9.44
CA ILE A 11 -0.73 -10.32 -8.77
C ILE A 11 -1.79 -9.25 -8.52
N GLY A 12 -2.64 -8.97 -9.49
CA GLY A 12 -3.76 -8.03 -9.34
C GLY A 12 -4.70 -8.42 -8.20
N ALA A 13 -5.18 -9.66 -8.22
CA ALA A 13 -6.10 -10.18 -7.20
C ALA A 13 -5.48 -10.16 -5.80
N LEU A 14 -4.21 -10.58 -5.67
CA LEU A 14 -3.51 -10.57 -4.39
C LEU A 14 -3.26 -9.14 -3.88
N THR A 15 -2.97 -8.20 -4.79
CA THR A 15 -2.81 -6.78 -4.44
C THR A 15 -4.12 -6.19 -3.91
N ASP A 16 -5.26 -6.52 -4.52
CA ASP A 16 -6.57 -6.03 -4.05
C ASP A 16 -6.92 -6.59 -2.67
N ILE A 17 -6.71 -7.88 -2.45
CA ILE A 17 -6.89 -8.50 -1.13
C ILE A 17 -5.98 -7.83 -0.11
N SER A 18 -4.70 -7.60 -0.46
CA SER A 18 -3.73 -6.97 0.43
C SER A 18 -4.13 -5.53 0.78
N LEU A 19 -4.63 -4.75 -0.18
CA LEU A 19 -5.12 -3.39 0.07
C LEU A 19 -6.31 -3.37 1.03
N MET A 20 -7.26 -4.30 0.86
CA MET A 20 -8.40 -4.45 1.78
C MET A 20 -7.94 -4.84 3.19
N LEU A 21 -6.95 -5.73 3.30
CA LEU A 21 -6.35 -6.12 4.58
C LEU A 21 -5.62 -4.96 5.25
N VAL A 22 -4.87 -4.14 4.50
CA VAL A 22 -4.22 -2.94 5.02
C VAL A 22 -5.26 -1.94 5.54
N ALA A 23 -6.34 -1.70 4.80
CA ALA A 23 -7.43 -0.83 5.24
C ALA A 23 -8.06 -1.32 6.56
N LEU A 24 -8.34 -2.63 6.65
CA LEU A 24 -8.84 -3.26 7.87
C LEU A 24 -7.85 -3.11 9.04
N ALA A 25 -6.56 -3.35 8.78
CA ALA A 25 -5.50 -3.25 9.78
C ALA A 25 -5.39 -1.84 10.35
N ILE A 26 -5.51 -0.81 9.51
CA ILE A 26 -5.50 0.60 9.95
C ILE A 26 -6.70 0.88 10.86
N VAL A 27 -7.92 0.52 10.43
CA VAL A 27 -9.13 0.74 11.23
C VAL A 27 -9.05 0.00 12.57
N ALA A 28 -8.68 -1.28 12.55
CA ALA A 28 -8.54 -2.09 13.76
C ALA A 28 -7.49 -1.48 14.71
N SER A 29 -6.34 -1.06 14.19
CA SER A 29 -5.26 -0.46 14.99
C SER A 29 -5.65 0.87 15.62
N VAL A 30 -6.49 1.66 14.96
CA VAL A 30 -7.04 2.90 15.55
C VAL A 30 -8.02 2.58 16.68
N LEU A 31 -8.86 1.55 16.53
CA LEU A 31 -9.90 1.20 17.51
C LEU A 31 -9.35 0.49 18.76
N VAL A 32 -8.41 -0.44 18.58
CA VAL A 32 -7.89 -1.31 19.65
C VAL A 32 -6.55 -0.81 20.21
N GLY A 33 -5.86 0.06 19.47
CA GLY A 33 -4.53 0.54 19.82
C GLY A 33 -3.43 -0.50 19.55
N SER A 34 -2.31 -0.35 20.26
CA SER A 34 -1.05 -1.09 20.02
C SER A 34 -1.07 -2.58 20.41
N SER A 35 -2.18 -3.11 20.91
CA SER A 35 -2.26 -4.50 21.41
C SER A 35 -2.70 -5.55 20.38
N LEU A 36 -2.81 -5.19 19.09
CA LEU A 36 -3.24 -6.13 18.04
C LEU A 36 -2.11 -7.11 17.63
N PRO A 37 -2.26 -8.43 17.84
CA PRO A 37 -1.17 -9.40 17.63
C PRO A 37 -0.76 -9.63 16.17
N PHE A 38 -1.60 -9.26 15.20
CA PHE A 38 -1.38 -9.52 13.76
C PHE A 38 -1.48 -8.27 12.87
N PHE A 39 -2.01 -7.16 13.40
CA PHE A 39 -2.09 -5.87 12.69
C PHE A 39 -1.21 -4.78 13.32
N GLY A 40 -0.49 -5.11 14.40
CA GLY A 40 0.44 -4.21 15.06
C GLY A 40 1.53 -3.73 14.10
N GLY A 41 1.75 -2.41 14.07
CA GLY A 41 2.83 -1.79 13.30
C GLY A 41 2.46 -1.30 11.89
N VAL A 42 1.28 -1.62 11.35
CA VAL A 42 0.86 -1.12 10.02
C VAL A 42 0.84 0.41 10.00
N ILE A 43 0.21 1.04 11.00
CA ILE A 43 0.16 2.50 11.11
C ILE A 43 1.57 3.09 11.28
N ALA A 44 2.42 2.46 12.10
CA ALA A 44 3.78 2.94 12.33
C ALA A 44 4.60 2.94 11.03
N ASN A 45 4.54 1.85 10.26
CA ASN A 45 5.20 1.73 8.97
C ASN A 45 4.69 2.79 7.98
N LEU A 46 3.37 3.04 7.93
CA LEU A 46 2.82 4.10 7.08
C LEU A 46 3.31 5.49 7.48
N VAL A 47 3.35 5.79 8.78
CA VAL A 47 3.86 7.07 9.28
C VAL A 47 5.35 7.23 8.96
N GLU A 48 6.13 6.17 9.08
CA GLU A 48 7.55 6.17 8.74
C GLU A 48 7.78 6.41 7.24
N LEU A 49 6.99 5.76 6.37
CA LEU A 49 7.02 6.02 4.93
C LEU A 49 6.69 7.48 4.61
N VAL A 50 5.61 8.02 5.19
CA VAL A 50 5.22 9.43 4.97
C VAL A 50 6.28 10.39 5.49
N LYS A 51 6.87 10.12 6.64
CA LYS A 51 7.99 10.91 7.17
C LYS A 51 9.20 10.86 6.25
N GLY A 52 9.55 9.69 5.73
CA GLY A 52 10.62 9.50 4.76
C GLY A 52 10.37 10.28 3.47
N LEU A 53 9.14 10.29 2.96
CA LEU A 53 8.77 11.11 1.82
C LEU A 53 8.90 12.61 2.14
N GLY A 54 8.42 13.05 3.31
CA GLY A 54 8.50 14.45 3.73
C GLY A 54 9.93 14.95 3.97
N SER A 55 10.80 14.14 4.57
CA SER A 55 12.19 14.52 4.90
C SER A 55 13.09 14.64 3.68
N ASN A 56 12.74 13.98 2.57
CA ASN A 56 13.50 14.02 1.31
C ASN A 56 13.10 15.20 0.39
N GLY A 57 12.12 16.03 0.79
CA GLY A 57 11.73 17.24 0.05
C GLY A 57 11.31 16.95 -1.39
N LEU A 58 12.04 17.49 -2.37
CA LEU A 58 11.76 17.32 -3.80
C LEU A 58 11.78 15.85 -4.24
N VAL A 59 12.73 15.05 -3.75
CA VAL A 59 12.82 13.63 -4.11
C VAL A 59 11.59 12.87 -3.61
N GLY A 60 11.09 13.21 -2.43
CA GLY A 60 9.86 12.65 -1.89
C GLY A 60 8.63 12.95 -2.76
N LEU A 61 8.52 14.17 -3.29
CA LEU A 61 7.44 14.55 -4.21
C LEU A 61 7.53 13.80 -5.55
N ILE A 62 8.74 13.59 -6.08
CA ILE A 62 8.95 12.81 -7.31
C ILE A 62 8.48 11.36 -7.08
N VAL A 63 8.89 10.75 -5.96
CA VAL A 63 8.46 9.39 -5.60
C VAL A 63 6.94 9.30 -5.46
N LEU A 64 6.32 10.25 -4.75
CA LEU A 64 4.86 10.32 -4.62
C LEU A 64 4.18 10.42 -5.98
N GLY A 65 4.69 11.28 -6.88
CA GLY A 65 4.17 11.44 -8.24
C GLY A 65 4.23 10.14 -9.05
N ILE A 66 5.33 9.39 -8.95
CA ILE A 66 5.48 8.08 -9.61
C ILE A 66 4.47 7.07 -9.05
N VAL A 67 4.30 7.02 -7.72
CA VAL A 67 3.34 6.12 -7.07
C VAL A 67 1.91 6.43 -7.53
N LEU A 68 1.50 7.69 -7.49
CA LEU A 68 0.17 8.11 -7.93
C LEU A 68 -0.04 7.79 -9.42
N TRP A 69 0.95 8.06 -10.27
CA TRP A 69 0.88 7.75 -11.69
C TRP A 69 0.69 6.24 -11.95
N LEU A 70 1.42 5.38 -11.23
CA LEU A 70 1.32 3.93 -11.34
C LEU A 70 -0.07 3.43 -10.91
N PHE A 71 -0.63 3.96 -9.82
CA PHE A 71 -1.98 3.61 -9.38
C PHE A 71 -3.05 4.12 -10.35
N SER A 72 -2.92 5.32 -10.90
CA SER A 72 -3.86 5.85 -11.91
C SER A 72 -3.77 5.10 -13.25
N HIS A 73 -2.61 4.56 -13.60
CA HIS A 73 -2.43 3.74 -14.80
C HIS A 73 -2.71 2.24 -14.57
N ARG A 74 -3.10 1.85 -13.35
CA ARG A 74 -3.78 0.58 -13.09
C ARG A 74 -5.22 0.69 -13.61
N SER A 75 -5.37 0.95 -14.91
CA SER A 75 -6.65 0.95 -15.59
C SER A 75 -7.28 -0.41 -15.40
N ALA A 76 -8.47 -0.41 -14.79
CA ALA A 76 -9.40 -1.52 -14.77
C ALA A 76 -9.39 -2.21 -16.14
N SER A 77 -8.94 -3.45 -16.18
CA SER A 77 -9.12 -4.38 -17.30
C SER A 77 -9.97 -5.53 -16.80
#